data_AF-A0A936NH17-F1
#
_entry.id   AF-A0A936NH17-F1
#
_cell.length_a   1.000
_cell.length_b   1.000
_cell.length_c   1.000
_cell.angle_alpha   90.00
_cell.angle_beta   90.00
_cell.angle_gamma   90.00
#
_symmetry.space_group_name_H-M   'P 1'
#
loop_
_entity.id
_entity.type
_entity.pdbx_description
1 polymer ?
#
loop_
_entity_poly.entity_id
_entity_poly.type
_entity_poly.pdbx_seq_one_letter_code
_entity_poly.pdbx_strand_id
1 'polypeptide(L)'
;MLRAVTMVAFCCLLLGCHRTFGVPTDIVQDLPALASVRSLYIEDLAHGEDPHLVEGSDEVREKIMEKLAKSGRFSIVDSPEQADAALTGVAGFQRWYFGMEAFYGLEGSLNTQYSGIGMLRLLDSKTNQPIWTHEYETGLFRPTQSVVDRVADQFVDTLLNAAALADGQTQQSQ
;
A
#
# COMPACT_ATOMS: atom_id res chain seq x y z
N MET A 1 14.91 -41.63 53.97
CA MET A 1 15.82 -40.64 54.56
C MET A 1 16.36 -39.76 53.44
N LEU A 2 16.26 -38.44 53.63
CA LEU A 2 16.87 -37.29 52.90
C LEU A 2 18.26 -37.62 52.27
N ARG A 3 18.78 -37.01 51.18
CA ARG A 3 18.67 -35.68 50.54
C ARG A 3 19.53 -35.75 49.24
N ALA A 4 19.19 -35.03 48.16
CA ALA A 4 20.15 -34.21 47.36
C ALA A 4 19.44 -33.54 46.16
N VAL A 5 19.19 -32.23 46.23
CA VAL A 5 19.90 -31.15 45.50
C VAL A 5 19.34 -30.92 44.09
N THR A 6 18.41 -29.96 44.06
CA THR A 6 18.25 -28.85 43.10
C THR A 6 19.21 -28.77 41.92
N MET A 7 18.67 -28.88 40.69
CA MET A 7 19.21 -28.17 39.54
C MET A 7 18.07 -27.77 38.59
N VAL A 8 17.42 -26.65 38.92
CA VAL A 8 16.62 -25.85 38.00
C VAL A 8 17.57 -24.83 37.40
N ALA A 9 17.77 -24.84 36.08
CA ALA A 9 18.11 -23.64 35.32
C ALA A 9 18.35 -23.96 33.83
N PHE A 10 17.68 -23.17 32.99
CA PHE A 10 18.09 -22.84 31.62
C PHE A 10 17.85 -23.89 30.51
N CYS A 11 16.58 -24.09 30.19
CA CYS A 11 16.16 -24.46 28.83
C CYS A 11 15.13 -23.44 28.29
N CYS A 12 15.39 -22.14 28.47
CA CYS A 12 14.49 -21.04 28.09
C CYS A 12 15.14 -19.95 27.21
N LEU A 13 16.15 -20.27 26.39
CA LEU A 13 16.77 -19.25 25.51
C LEU A 13 17.03 -19.71 24.06
N LEU A 14 16.12 -20.50 23.49
CA LEU A 14 16.05 -20.68 22.03
C LEU A 14 14.62 -20.57 21.50
N LEU A 15 13.79 -19.71 22.12
CA LEU A 15 12.77 -18.97 21.38
C LEU A 15 13.45 -17.74 20.79
N GLY A 16 14.45 -17.98 19.93
CA GLY A 16 14.76 -17.05 18.88
C GLY A 16 13.52 -17.03 18.00
N CYS A 17 12.56 -16.17 18.33
CA CYS A 17 11.55 -15.72 17.40
C CYS A 17 12.33 -15.11 16.24
N HIS A 18 12.70 -15.95 15.29
CA HIS A 18 12.84 -15.52 13.91
C HIS A 18 11.47 -14.94 13.58
N ARG A 19 11.33 -13.62 13.78
CA ARG A 19 10.35 -12.84 13.06
C ARG A 19 10.77 -12.96 11.61
N THR A 20 10.32 -14.03 10.96
CA THR A 20 10.03 -13.99 9.53
C THR A 20 9.00 -12.89 9.38
N PHE A 21 9.47 -11.65 9.21
CA PHE A 21 8.66 -10.56 8.72
C PHE A 21 8.32 -10.91 7.28
N GLY A 22 7.21 -11.63 7.19
CA GLY A 22 6.51 -12.11 6.01
C GLY A 22 5.12 -12.43 6.51
N VAL A 23 4.49 -11.45 7.15
CA VAL A 23 3.07 -11.52 7.48
C VAL A 23 2.37 -11.53 6.12
N PRO A 24 1.59 -12.55 5.76
CA PRO A 24 0.66 -12.40 4.66
C PRO A 24 -0.19 -11.19 4.99
N THR A 25 -0.06 -10.11 4.22
CA THR A 25 -0.95 -8.98 4.33
C THR A 25 -2.32 -9.45 3.89
N ASP A 26 -3.17 -9.79 4.85
CA ASP A 26 -4.56 -10.12 4.55
C ASP A 26 -5.16 -8.95 3.77
N ILE A 27 -5.69 -9.23 2.59
CA ILE A 27 -6.45 -8.24 1.82
C ILE A 27 -7.70 -7.94 2.64
N VAL A 28 -7.74 -6.76 3.28
CA VAL A 28 -8.86 -6.31 4.10
C VAL A 28 -9.85 -5.50 3.26
N GLN A 29 -11.14 -5.79 3.43
CA GLN A 29 -12.28 -5.09 2.83
C GLN A 29 -13.41 -4.98 3.88
N ASP A 30 -13.28 -4.06 4.84
CA ASP A 30 -14.32 -3.75 5.82
C ASP A 30 -15.27 -2.69 5.25
N LEU A 31 -16.30 -3.16 4.53
CA LEU A 31 -17.26 -2.30 3.87
C LEU A 31 -18.06 -1.41 4.86
N PRO A 32 -18.58 -1.92 6.00
CA PRO A 32 -19.24 -1.05 6.98
C PRO A 32 -18.36 0.09 7.49
N ALA A 33 -17.09 -0.18 7.82
CA ALA A 33 -16.18 0.87 8.24
C ALA A 33 -15.89 1.86 7.11
N LEU A 34 -15.65 1.37 5.88
CA LEU A 34 -15.41 2.21 4.70
C LEU A 34 -16.61 3.13 4.36
N ALA A 35 -17.83 2.64 4.55
CA ALA A 35 -19.05 3.42 4.35
C ALA A 35 -19.13 4.64 5.28
N SER A 36 -18.44 4.61 6.42
CA SER A 36 -18.43 5.71 7.41
C SER A 36 -17.36 6.78 7.14
N VAL A 37 -16.32 6.46 6.37
CA VAL A 37 -15.19 7.36 6.09
C VAL A 37 -15.64 8.51 5.18
N ARG A 38 -15.39 9.76 5.59
CA ARG A 38 -15.68 10.98 4.82
C ARG A 38 -14.45 11.84 4.58
N SER A 39 -13.54 11.94 5.55
CA SER A 39 -12.26 12.63 5.38
C SER A 39 -11.07 11.68 5.34
N LEU A 40 -10.11 11.97 4.46
CA LEU A 40 -8.89 11.21 4.26
C LEU A 40 -7.66 12.08 4.48
N TYR A 41 -6.74 11.61 5.31
CA TYR A 41 -5.36 12.08 5.31
C TYR A 41 -4.52 11.13 4.46
N ILE A 42 -3.63 11.65 3.61
CA ILE A 42 -2.76 10.83 2.77
C ILE A 42 -1.33 11.01 3.25
N GLU A 43 -0.75 9.95 3.79
CA GLU A 43 0.64 9.92 4.24
C GLU A 43 1.61 9.98 3.06
N ASP A 44 2.90 10.11 3.38
CA ASP A 44 3.97 9.89 2.43
C ASP A 44 3.94 8.41 1.97
N LEU A 45 3.95 8.20 0.65
CA LEU A 45 3.83 6.89 0.01
C LEU A 45 5.19 6.25 -0.34
N ALA A 46 6.28 6.80 0.20
CA ALA A 46 7.62 6.22 0.13
C ALA A 46 7.96 5.31 1.33
N HIS A 47 7.05 5.18 2.31
CA HIS A 47 7.31 4.48 3.57
C HIS A 47 7.21 2.95 3.39
N GLY A 48 8.35 2.28 3.19
CA GLY A 48 8.47 0.82 3.04
C GLY A 48 9.92 0.31 2.98
N GLU A 49 10.11 -1.00 2.74
CA GLU A 49 11.44 -1.61 2.63
C GLU A 49 12.18 -1.08 1.40
N ASP A 50 13.27 -0.35 1.68
CA ASP A 50 14.21 0.26 0.74
C ASP A 50 13.64 1.42 -0.10
N PRO A 51 13.56 2.65 0.45
CA PRO A 51 13.09 3.85 -0.26
C PRO A 51 13.91 4.19 -1.51
N HIS A 52 15.07 3.56 -1.71
CA HIS A 52 15.86 3.71 -2.94
C HIS A 52 15.29 2.93 -4.14
N LEU A 53 14.31 2.05 -3.94
CA LEU A 53 13.71 1.22 -4.99
C LEU A 53 12.38 1.74 -5.51
N VAL A 54 11.83 2.82 -4.97
CA VAL A 54 10.53 3.38 -5.37
C VAL A 54 10.75 4.79 -5.90
N GLU A 55 10.61 4.97 -7.21
CA GLU A 55 10.66 6.27 -7.87
C GLU A 55 9.25 6.88 -7.97
N GLY A 56 9.17 8.20 -7.91
CA GLY A 56 7.96 8.95 -8.23
C GLY A 56 6.80 8.84 -7.23
N SER A 57 7.10 8.53 -5.96
CA SER A 57 6.09 8.37 -4.91
C SER A 57 5.33 9.67 -4.64
N ASP A 58 6.02 10.81 -4.67
CA ASP A 58 5.42 12.12 -4.45
C ASP A 58 4.45 12.47 -5.59
N GLU A 59 4.84 12.24 -6.84
CA GLU A 59 4.00 12.48 -8.01
C GLU A 59 2.77 11.56 -8.03
N VAL A 60 2.93 10.29 -7.64
CA VAL A 60 1.81 9.36 -7.48
C VAL A 60 0.89 9.81 -6.35
N ARG A 61 1.43 10.22 -5.21
CA ARG A 61 0.67 10.72 -4.06
C ARG A 61 -0.15 11.96 -4.43
N GLU A 62 0.48 12.96 -5.03
CA GLU A 62 -0.19 14.16 -5.51
C GLU A 62 -1.31 13.82 -6.49
N LYS A 63 -1.07 12.85 -7.37
CA LYS A 63 -2.08 12.42 -8.34
C LYS A 63 -3.26 11.68 -7.71
N ILE A 64 -3.01 10.87 -6.69
CA ILE A 64 -4.06 10.24 -5.88
C ILE A 64 -4.88 11.34 -5.16
N MET A 65 -4.22 12.31 -4.53
CA MET A 65 -4.90 13.44 -3.86
C MET A 65 -5.80 14.21 -4.84
N GLU A 66 -5.28 14.58 -6.01
CA GLU A 66 -6.02 15.30 -7.06
C GLU A 66 -7.29 14.54 -7.47
N LYS A 67 -7.15 13.24 -7.75
CA LYS A 67 -8.25 12.41 -8.25
C LYS A 67 -9.30 12.11 -7.18
N LEU A 68 -8.89 11.80 -5.95
CA LEU A 68 -9.81 11.59 -4.84
C LEU A 68 -10.57 12.87 -4.49
N ALA A 69 -9.90 14.03 -4.44
CA ALA A 69 -10.57 15.31 -4.25
C ALA A 69 -11.58 15.58 -5.38
N LYS A 70 -11.20 15.34 -6.64
CA LYS A 70 -12.07 15.51 -7.82
C LYS A 70 -13.29 14.58 -7.81
N SER A 71 -13.18 13.38 -7.23
CA SER A 71 -14.30 12.44 -7.11
C SER A 71 -15.44 12.98 -6.24
N GLY A 72 -15.15 13.90 -5.32
CA GLY A 72 -16.10 14.44 -4.34
C GLY A 72 -16.56 13.45 -3.26
N ARG A 73 -16.14 12.17 -3.29
CA ARG A 73 -16.53 11.17 -2.29
C ARG A 73 -15.82 11.34 -0.95
N PHE A 74 -14.59 11.86 -0.98
CA PHE A 74 -13.77 12.10 0.20
C PHE A 74 -13.31 13.55 0.26
N SER A 75 -13.24 14.11 1.46
CA SER A 75 -12.55 15.36 1.73
C SER A 75 -11.10 15.06 2.11
N ILE A 76 -10.14 15.58 1.33
CA ILE A 76 -8.72 15.43 1.66
C ILE A 76 -8.35 16.49 2.70
N VAL A 77 -7.73 16.05 3.81
CA VAL A 77 -7.33 16.93 4.92
C VAL A 77 -5.81 16.91 5.09
N ASP A 78 -5.27 18.00 5.65
CA ASP A 78 -3.81 18.21 5.76
C ASP A 78 -3.18 17.57 7.00
N SER A 79 -3.98 17.09 7.95
CA SER A 79 -3.49 16.52 9.21
C SER A 79 -4.26 15.27 9.61
N PRO A 80 -3.60 14.24 10.17
CA PRO A 80 -4.25 12.98 10.55
C PRO A 80 -5.35 13.16 11.59
N GLU A 81 -5.26 14.17 12.46
CA GLU A 81 -6.26 14.45 13.50
C GLU A 81 -7.62 14.90 12.96
N GLN A 82 -7.67 15.34 11.69
CA GLN A 82 -8.89 15.78 11.00
C GLN A 82 -9.50 14.68 10.13
N ALA A 83 -8.81 13.55 9.98
CA ALA A 83 -9.20 12.49 9.08
C ALA A 83 -10.00 11.41 9.80
N ASP A 84 -11.03 10.88 9.13
CA ASP A 84 -11.68 9.65 9.56
C ASP A 84 -10.79 8.44 9.31
N ALA A 85 -9.98 8.50 8.25
CA ALA A 85 -9.00 7.46 7.92
C ALA A 85 -7.73 8.01 7.28
N ALA A 86 -6.62 7.30 7.47
CA ALA A 86 -5.33 7.58 6.85
C ALA A 86 -5.03 6.59 5.72
N LEU A 87 -4.68 7.10 4.54
CA LEU A 87 -4.17 6.32 3.42
C LEU A 87 -2.64 6.28 3.52
N THR A 88 -2.09 5.09 3.70
CA THR A 88 -0.65 4.85 3.92
C THR A 88 -0.15 3.66 3.11
N GLY A 89 1.18 3.52 3.01
CA GLY A 89 1.84 2.39 2.36
C GLY A 89 2.90 2.84 1.36
N VAL A 90 3.06 2.04 0.31
CA VAL A 90 4.04 2.29 -0.75
C VAL A 90 3.29 2.47 -2.06
N ALA A 91 3.60 3.51 -2.83
CA ALA A 91 3.12 3.65 -4.20
C ALA A 91 4.13 4.42 -5.03
N GLY A 92 4.41 3.94 -6.24
CA GLY A 92 5.37 4.57 -7.14
C GLY A 92 5.65 3.69 -8.35
N PHE A 93 6.85 3.81 -8.89
CA PHE A 93 7.30 2.99 -9.99
C PHE A 93 8.78 2.64 -9.88
N GLN A 94 9.18 1.61 -10.61
CA GLN A 94 10.56 1.18 -10.75
C GLN A 94 11.01 1.34 -12.19
N ARG A 95 12.23 1.81 -12.36
CA ARG A 95 12.89 1.89 -13.65
C ARG A 95 13.65 0.61 -13.95
N TRP A 96 13.38 0.04 -15.12
CA TRP A 96 14.03 -1.16 -15.62
C TRP A 96 14.75 -0.85 -16.93
N TYR A 97 15.98 -1.31 -17.04
CA TYR A 97 16.78 -1.19 -18.27
C TYR A 97 16.75 -2.52 -19.03
N PHE A 98 16.04 -2.57 -20.14
CA PHE A 98 16.17 -3.67 -21.09
C PHE A 98 17.40 -3.43 -21.97
N GLY A 99 18.24 -4.46 -22.14
CA GLY A 99 19.41 -4.39 -23.02
C GLY A 99 20.74 -4.81 -22.41
N MET A 100 20.76 -5.30 -21.16
CA MET A 100 21.98 -5.86 -20.56
C MET A 100 22.25 -7.30 -21.01
N GLU A 101 22.20 -7.58 -22.31
CA GLU A 101 23.05 -8.63 -22.88
C GLU A 101 24.44 -8.03 -23.06
N ALA A 102 25.13 -7.78 -21.95
CA ALA A 102 26.57 -7.58 -21.95
C ALA A 102 27.27 -8.94 -22.14
N PHE A 103 27.01 -9.59 -23.27
CA PHE A 103 27.84 -10.63 -23.84
C PHE A 103 27.85 -10.37 -25.36
N TYR A 104 28.98 -9.89 -25.89
CA TYR A 104 29.27 -9.70 -27.32
C TYR A 104 28.89 -8.36 -28.00
N GLY A 105 28.96 -7.22 -27.30
CA GLY A 105 29.32 -5.95 -27.96
C GLY A 105 28.39 -5.44 -29.07
N LEU A 106 27.09 -5.72 -28.99
CA LEU A 106 26.09 -5.10 -29.86
C LEU A 106 25.51 -3.87 -29.16
N GLU A 107 25.70 -2.69 -29.76
CA GLU A 107 25.07 -1.43 -29.34
C GLU A 107 23.54 -1.55 -29.50
N GLY A 108 22.87 -2.01 -28.45
CA GLY A 108 21.42 -1.98 -28.32
C GLY A 108 20.94 -0.66 -27.73
N SER A 109 19.86 -0.10 -28.28
CA SER A 109 19.13 1.03 -27.68
C SER A 109 18.74 0.69 -26.24
N LEU A 110 19.26 1.44 -25.26
CA LEU A 110 18.84 1.37 -23.87
C LEU A 110 17.40 1.89 -23.75
N ASN A 111 16.43 1.00 -23.90
CA ASN A 111 15.04 1.36 -23.68
C ASN A 111 14.77 1.36 -22.18
N THR A 112 14.60 2.56 -21.62
CA THR A 112 14.15 2.74 -20.23
C THR A 112 12.67 2.40 -20.14
N GLN A 113 12.32 1.40 -19.33
CA GLN A 113 10.95 1.05 -19.02
C GLN A 113 10.62 1.41 -17.58
N TYR A 114 9.35 1.74 -17.33
CA TYR A 114 8.86 2.03 -15.99
C TYR A 114 7.72 1.08 -15.65
N SER A 115 7.84 0.39 -14.52
CA SER A 115 6.80 -0.51 -13.98
C SER A 115 6.22 0.10 -12.72
N GLY A 116 4.89 0.24 -12.68
CA GLY A 116 4.20 0.64 -11.45
C GLY A 116 4.37 -0.41 -10.36
N ILE A 117 4.41 0.03 -9.11
CA ILE A 117 4.47 -0.81 -7.92
C ILE A 117 3.72 -0.14 -6.77
N GLY A 118 3.28 -0.93 -5.80
CA GLY A 118 2.78 -0.39 -4.55
C GLY A 118 1.81 -1.31 -3.83
N MET A 119 1.55 -0.96 -2.58
CA MET A 119 0.47 -1.49 -1.75
C MET A 119 0.00 -0.35 -0.86
N LEU A 120 -1.28 -0.02 -0.94
CA LEU A 120 -1.91 0.97 -0.10
C LEU A 120 -2.85 0.33 0.91
N ARG A 121 -2.94 0.95 2.07
CA ARG A 121 -3.85 0.58 3.14
C ARG A 121 -4.59 1.82 3.61
N LEU A 122 -5.87 1.67 3.86
CA LEU A 122 -6.68 2.66 4.53
C LEU A 122 -6.83 2.24 5.99
N LEU A 123 -6.36 3.06 6.92
CA LEU A 123 -6.41 2.82 8.36
C LEU A 123 -7.45 3.70 9.01
N ASP A 124 -8.29 3.13 9.88
CA ASP A 124 -9.19 3.91 10.73
C ASP A 124 -8.38 4.81 11.67
N SER A 125 -8.61 6.12 11.67
CA SER A 125 -7.80 7.07 12.45
C SER A 125 -7.92 6.90 13.96
N LYS A 126 -8.99 6.26 14.46
CA LYS A 126 -9.25 6.09 15.90
C LYS A 126 -8.62 4.80 16.45
N THR A 127 -8.70 3.74 15.67
CA THR A 127 -8.31 2.38 16.07
C THR A 127 -7.00 1.92 15.43
N ASN A 128 -6.53 2.64 14.42
CA ASN A 128 -5.36 2.31 13.60
C ASN A 128 -5.46 0.91 12.97
N GLN A 129 -6.68 0.41 12.75
CA GLN A 129 -6.93 -0.89 12.11
C GLN A 129 -7.12 -0.69 10.61
N PRO A 130 -6.64 -1.63 9.78
CA PRO A 130 -6.88 -1.59 8.34
C PRO A 130 -8.38 -1.79 8.05
N ILE A 131 -8.96 -0.87 7.29
CA ILE A 131 -10.31 -0.93 6.74
C ILE A 131 -10.28 -1.47 5.31
N TRP A 132 -9.27 -1.07 4.55
CA TRP A 132 -9.12 -1.44 3.15
C TRP A 132 -7.64 -1.65 2.83
N THR A 133 -7.32 -2.59 1.95
CA THR A 133 -5.97 -2.80 1.44
C THR A 133 -6.03 -3.18 -0.02
N HIS A 134 -5.10 -2.67 -0.81
CA HIS A 134 -4.93 -3.03 -2.20
C HIS A 134 -3.46 -3.04 -2.58
N GLU A 135 -3.06 -4.08 -3.28
CA GLU A 135 -1.76 -4.19 -3.92
C GLU A 135 -1.89 -3.82 -5.40
N TYR A 136 -0.93 -3.05 -5.92
CA TYR A 136 -0.89 -2.67 -7.32
C TYR A 136 -0.72 -3.91 -8.19
N GLU A 137 -1.69 -4.15 -9.06
CA GLU A 137 -1.65 -5.25 -10.02
C GLU A 137 -0.97 -4.77 -11.29
N THR A 138 0.21 -5.33 -11.57
CA THR A 138 0.88 -5.13 -12.86
C THR A 138 0.03 -5.70 -13.99
N GLY A 139 -0.59 -4.82 -14.79
CA GLY A 139 -1.54 -5.19 -15.85
C GLY A 139 -1.38 -4.39 -17.15
N LEU A 140 -2.30 -4.67 -18.10
CA LEU A 140 -2.31 -4.26 -19.52
C LEU A 140 -1.58 -2.94 -19.80
N PHE A 141 -0.47 -3.07 -20.54
CA PHE A 141 0.33 -1.96 -21.04
C PHE A 141 -0.55 -0.99 -21.85
N ARG A 142 -0.78 0.21 -21.31
CA ARG A 142 -1.37 1.34 -22.03
C ARG A 142 -0.24 2.24 -22.52
N PRO A 143 0.20 2.12 -23.80
CA PRO A 143 1.41 2.77 -24.30
C PRO A 143 1.42 4.29 -24.17
N THR A 144 0.25 4.92 -24.15
CA THR A 144 0.10 6.38 -24.12
C THR A 144 -0.09 6.95 -22.71
N GLN A 145 -0.27 6.09 -21.70
CA GLN A 145 -0.53 6.53 -20.33
C GLN A 145 0.78 6.57 -19.54
N SER A 146 0.99 7.64 -18.78
CA SER A 146 2.16 7.74 -17.89
C SER A 146 2.09 6.66 -16.81
N VAL A 147 3.25 6.21 -16.31
CA VAL A 147 3.29 5.23 -15.22
C VAL A 147 2.65 5.79 -13.95
N VAL A 148 2.84 7.08 -13.67
CA VAL A 148 2.23 7.79 -12.54
C VAL A 148 0.71 7.74 -12.63
N ASP A 149 0.14 8.11 -13.79
CA ASP A 149 -1.32 8.09 -13.97
C ASP A 149 -1.87 6.67 -13.81
N ARG A 150 -1.18 5.66 -14.35
CA ARG A 150 -1.63 4.27 -14.28
C ARG A 150 -1.66 3.75 -12.84
N VAL A 151 -0.63 4.05 -12.04
CA VAL A 151 -0.57 3.66 -10.62
C VAL A 151 -1.65 4.38 -9.83
N ALA A 152 -1.75 5.71 -10.00
CA ALA A 152 -2.77 6.50 -9.31
C ALA A 152 -4.20 6.09 -9.69
N ASP A 153 -4.48 5.84 -10.98
CA ASP A 153 -5.79 5.40 -11.45
C ASP A 153 -6.20 4.08 -10.81
N GLN A 154 -5.32 3.07 -10.79
CA GLN A 154 -5.68 1.78 -10.22
C GLN A 154 -6.02 1.88 -8.73
N PHE A 155 -5.21 2.60 -7.95
CA PHE A 155 -5.50 2.77 -6.53
C PHE A 155 -6.79 3.55 -6.28
N VAL A 156 -7.00 4.65 -7.01
CA VAL A 156 -8.18 5.50 -6.87
C VAL A 156 -9.44 4.77 -7.32
N ASP A 157 -9.42 4.14 -8.49
CA ASP A 157 -10.56 3.42 -9.03
C ASP A 157 -10.95 2.26 -8.10
N THR A 158 -9.98 1.47 -7.62
CA THR A 158 -10.26 0.38 -6.68
C THR A 158 -10.84 0.90 -5.35
N LEU A 159 -10.29 1.99 -4.79
CA LEU A 159 -10.80 2.57 -3.55
C LEU A 159 -12.21 3.15 -3.72
N LEU A 160 -12.47 3.90 -4.79
CA LEU A 160 -13.78 4.47 -5.07
C LEU A 160 -14.84 3.41 -5.36
N ASN A 161 -14.47 2.33 -6.07
CA ASN A 161 -15.36 1.20 -6.30
C ASN A 161 -15.72 0.50 -4.98
N ALA A 162 -14.74 0.27 -4.10
CA ALA A 162 -14.98 -0.30 -2.78
C ALA A 162 -15.91 0.60 -1.94
N ALA A 163 -15.68 1.92 -1.96
CA ALA A 163 -16.52 2.89 -1.26
C ALA A 163 -17.96 2.92 -1.80
N ALA A 164 -18.14 2.85 -3.13
CA ALA A 164 -19.46 2.78 -3.74
C ALA A 164 -20.23 1.50 -3.33
N LEU A 165 -19.53 0.36 -3.27
CA LEU A 165 -20.11 -0.89 -2.78
C LEU A 165 -20.54 -0.79 -1.30
N ALA A 166 -19.68 -0.19 -0.48
CA ALA A 166 -19.94 0.04 0.94
C ALA A 166 -21.16 0.94 1.18
N ASP A 167 -21.27 2.03 0.42
CA ASP A 167 -22.40 2.96 0.50
C ASP A 167 -23.72 2.27 0.07
N GLY A 168 -23.67 1.41 -0.95
CA GLY A 168 -24.83 0.65 -1.43
C GLY A 168 -25.36 -0.38 -0.42
N GLN A 169 -24.49 -1.07 0.32
CA GLN A 169 -24.91 -2.03 1.36
C GLN A 169 -25.54 -1.34 2.58
N THR A 170 -25.07 -0.15 2.93
CA THR A 170 -25.62 0.63 4.04
C THR A 170 -27.07 1.05 3.75
N GLN A 171 -27.39 1.39 2.50
CA GLN A 171 -28.74 1.78 2.08
C GLN A 171 -29.75 0.62 2.08
N GLN A 172 -29.30 -0.62 1.93
CA GLN A 172 -30.18 -1.80 1.95
C GLN A 172 -30.50 -2.31 3.36
N SER A 173 -29.73 -1.86 4.36
CA SER A 173 -29.85 -2.31 5.75
C SER A 173 -30.65 -1.36 6.64
N GLN A 174 -31.16 -0.26 6.08
CA GLN A 174 -32.03 0.74 6.72
C GLN A 174 -33.47 0.57 6.24
#